data_AF-A0A2V7MJR6-F1
#
_entry.id   AF-A0A2V7MJR6-F1
#
_cell.length_a   1.000
_cell.length_b   1.000
_cell.length_c   1.000
_cell.angle_alpha   90.00
_cell.angle_beta   90.00
_cell.angle_gamma   90.00
#
_symmetry.space_group_name_H-M   'P 1'
#
loop_
_entity.id
_entity.type
_entity.pdbx_description
1 polymer ?
#
loop_
_entity_poly.entity_id
_entity_poly.type
_entity_poly.pdbx_seq_one_letter_code
_entity_poly.pdbx_strand_id
1 'polypeptide(L)' 'MPKIRVLIADDHAVLRAGLKLLVNAQADMEVVGEAADGPAA' A
#
# COMPACT_ATOMS: atom_id res chain seq x y z
N MET A 1 4.83 5.81 18.69
CA MET A 1 4.04 4.57 18.53
C MET A 1 4.50 3.91 17.23
N PRO A 2 4.50 2.57 17.12
CA PRO A 2 4.82 1.91 15.86
C PRO A 2 3.77 2.26 14.79
N LYS A 3 4.19 2.41 13.55
CA LYS A 3 3.29 2.70 12.42
C LYS A 3 2.46 1.46 12.05
N ILE A 4 1.25 1.69 11.55
CA ILE A 4 0.40 0.67 10.93
C ILE A 4 1.03 0.29 9.59
N ARG A 5 1.35 -1.00 9.42
CA ARG A 5 1.97 -1.55 8.22
C ARG A 5 0.89 -1.97 7.22
N VAL A 6 0.97 -1.46 6.00
CA VAL A 6 -0.05 -1.65 4.97
C VAL A 6 0.53 -2.39 3.75
N LEU A 7 -0.16 -3.43 3.30
CA LEU A 7 0.04 -4.08 2.00
C LEU A 7 -1.09 -3.62 1.07
N ILE A 8 -0.76 -3.17 -0.14
CA ILE A 8 -1.77 -2.79 -1.14
C ILE A 8 -1.90 -3.92 -2.16
N ALA A 9 -3.06 -4.55 -2.25
CA ALA A 9 -3.37 -5.58 -3.24
C ALA A 9 -4.44 -5.08 -4.20
N ASP A 10 -4.06 -4.91 -5.47
CA ASP A 10 -4.95 -4.43 -6.54
C ASP A 10 -4.32 -4.75 -7.90
N ASP A 11 -5.07 -5.11 -8.93
CA ASP A 11 -4.53 -5.44 -10.26
C ASP A 11 -4.29 -4.20 -11.15
N HIS A 12 -4.75 -3.03 -10.73
CA HIS A 12 -4.58 -1.76 -11.45
C HIS A 12 -3.44 -0.90 -10.89
N ALA A 13 -2.38 -0.76 -11.67
CA ALA A 13 -1.17 -0.03 -11.27
C ALA A 13 -1.40 1.45 -10.89
N VAL A 14 -2.30 2.15 -11.60
CA VAL A 14 -2.62 3.56 -11.32
C VAL A 14 -3.29 3.71 -9.95
N LEU A 15 -4.18 2.79 -9.59
CA LEU A 15 -4.87 2.80 -8.32
C LEU A 15 -3.90 2.51 -7.17
N ARG A 16 -3.01 1.51 -7.31
CA ARG A 16 -1.95 1.24 -6.32
C ARG A 16 -1.06 2.46 -6.06
N ALA A 17 -0.64 3.15 -7.12
CA ALA A 17 0.19 4.35 -6.99
C ALA A 17 -0.54 5.47 -6.21
N GLY A 18 -1.82 5.70 -6.51
CA GLY A 18 -2.65 6.67 -5.79
C GLY A 18 -2.85 6.30 -4.32
N LEU A 19 -3.20 5.05 -4.04
CA LEU A 19 -3.37 4.54 -2.67
C LEU A 19 -2.08 4.66 -1.86
N LYS A 20 -0.93 4.33 -2.46
CA LYS A 20 0.37 4.44 -1.80
C LYS A 20 0.71 5.87 -1.39
N LEU A 21 0.38 6.85 -2.25
CA LEU A 21 0.53 8.27 -1.94
C LEU A 21 -0.33 8.68 -0.74
N LEU A 22 -1.60 8.27 -0.74
CA LEU A 22 -2.55 8.62 0.33
C LEU A 22 -2.17 7.98 1.67
N VAL A 23 -1.77 6.70 1.66
CA VAL A 23 -1.36 5.97 2.87
C VAL A 23 -0.08 6.54 3.45
N ASN A 24 0.95 6.78 2.63
CA ASN A 24 2.22 7.33 3.12
C ASN A 24 2.13 8.80 3.57
N ALA A 25 1.05 9.51 3.22
CA ALA A 25 0.75 10.82 3.76
C ALA A 25 0.20 10.78 5.20
N GLN A 26 -0.27 9.63 5.68
CA GLN A 26 -0.71 9.47 7.07
C GLN A 26 0.50 9.33 8.01
N ALA A 27 0.51 10.08 9.11
CA ALA A 27 1.64 10.12 10.04
C ALA A 27 1.88 8.78 10.77
N ASP A 28 0.83 7.99 10.93
CA ASP A 28 0.79 6.73 11.66
C ASP A 28 0.79 5.49 10.76
N MET A 29 0.92 5.64 9.44
CA MET A 29 0.92 4.52 8.49
C MET A 29 2.18 4.47 7.62
N GLU A 30 2.43 3.28 7.06
CA GLU A 30 3.44 3.05 6.02
C GLU A 30 3.06 1.89 5.09
N VAL A 31 3.30 2.05 3.79
CA VAL A 31 3.18 0.96 2.83
C VAL A 31 4.46 0.12 2.85
N VAL A 32 4.32 -1.17 3.17
CA VAL A 32 5.45 -2.12 3.27
C VAL A 32 5.53 -3.08 2.08
N GLY A 33 4.54 -3.06 1.18
CA GLY A 33 4.52 -3.89 -0.02
C GLY A 33 3.33 -3.58 -0.92
N GLU A 34 3.38 -4.13 -2.14
CA GLU A 34 2.32 -4.06 -3.14
C GLU A 34 2.19 -5.42 -3.82
N ALA A 35 0.96 -5.85 -4.09
CA ALA A 35 0.63 -7.08 -4.80
C ALA A 35 -0.27 -6.76 -5.99
N ALA A 36 0.10 -7.25 -7.18
CA ALA A 36 -0.71 -7.11 -8.40
C ALA A 36 -1.70 -8.28 -8.58
N ASP A 37 -1.44 -9.39 -7.90
CA ASP A 37 -2.22 -10.61 -7.92
C ASP A 37 -1.97 -11.40 -6.64
N GLY A 38 -2.71 -12.49 -6.44
CA GLY A 38 -2.59 -13.35 -5.26
C GLY A 38 -1.19 -13.99 -5.08
N PRO A 39 -0.54 -14.52 -6.13
CA PRO A 39 0.83 -15.04 -6.03
C PRO A 39 1.89 -14.01 -5.66
N ALA A 40 1.68 -12.73 -5.98
CA ALA A 40 2.58 -11.63 -5.64
C ALA A 40 2.36 -11.04 -4.23
N ALA A 41 1.44 -11.59 -3.44
CA ALA A 41 1.09 -11.13 -2.09
C ALA A 41 2.06 -11.59 -0.99
#